data_AF-A0A7J8GU73-F1
#
_entry.id   AF-A0A7J8GU73-F1
#
_cell.length_a   1.000
_cell.length_b   1.000
_cell.length_c   1.000
_cell.angle_alpha   90.00
_cell.angle_beta   90.00
_cell.angle_gamma   90.00
#
_symmetry.space_group_name_H-M   'P 1'
#
loop_
_entity.id
_entity.type
_entity.pdbx_description
1 polymer ?
#
loop_
_entity_poly.entity_id
_entity_poly.type
_entity_poly.pdbx_seq_one_letter_code
_entity_poly.pdbx_strand_id
1 'polypeptide(L)' 'MADAWEEIRRLAADFQRAQFAEATQRLSERNCIEIVNKLIAQKQLEVVHTLDGKEYVTPAQISKEMKDELHIRGGK' A
#
# COMPACT_ATOMS: atom_id res chain seq x y z
N MET A 1 15.90 20.62 33.41
CA MET A 1 14.45 20.78 33.72
C MET A 1 13.72 21.59 32.65
N ALA A 2 14.31 22.65 32.10
CA ALA A 2 13.73 23.40 30.97
C ALA A 2 13.67 22.57 29.67
N ASP A 3 14.76 21.88 29.31
CA ASP A 3 14.80 21.04 28.08
C ASP A 3 13.74 19.94 28.05
N ALA A 4 13.54 19.25 29.18
CA ALA A 4 12.54 18.19 29.29
C ALA A 4 11.11 18.73 29.11
N TRP A 5 10.84 19.95 29.57
CA TRP A 5 9.54 20.59 29.40
C TRP A 5 9.31 21.04 27.95
N GLU A 6 10.37 21.48 27.28
CA GLU A 6 10.35 21.87 25.87
C GLU A 6 10.13 20.67 24.95
N GLU A 7 10.76 19.54 25.28
CA GLU A 7 10.57 18.26 24.59
C GLU A 7 9.15 17.71 24.77
N ILE A 8 8.60 17.76 25.99
CA ILE A 8 7.20 17.38 26.26
C ILE A 8 6.23 18.26 25.46
N ARG A 9 6.49 19.58 25.39
CA ARG A 9 5.64 20.51 24.64
C ARG A 9 5.69 20.25 23.14
N ARG A 10 6.86 19.90 22.61
CA ARG A 10 7.03 19.50 21.20
C ARG A 10 6.27 18.21 20.89
N LEU A 11 6.43 17.19 21.73
CA LEU A 11 5.70 15.91 21.59
C LEU A 11 4.18 16.10 21.64
N ALA A 12 3.68 16.95 22.54
CA ALA A 12 2.25 17.26 22.61
C ALA A 12 1.73 17.95 21.34
N ALA A 13 2.52 18.87 20.77
CA ALA A 13 2.17 19.53 19.52
C ALA A 13 2.17 18.56 18.32
N ASP A 14 3.15 17.65 18.24
CA ASP A 14 3.21 16.64 17.19
C ASP A 14 2.07 15.61 17.33
N PHE A 15 1.71 15.24 18.56
CA PHE A 15 0.57 14.38 18.83
C PHE A 15 -0.76 15.03 18.43
N GLN A 16 -0.97 16.31 18.79
CA GLN A 16 -2.16 17.06 18.35
C GLN A 16 -2.23 17.13 16.82
N ARG A 17 -1.12 17.39 16.14
CA ARG A 17 -1.06 17.39 14.67
C ARG A 17 -1.44 16.03 14.08
N ALA A 18 -0.96 14.93 14.66
CA ALA A 18 -1.32 13.58 14.21
C ALA A 18 -2.80 13.24 14.45
N GLN A 19 -3.41 13.76 15.53
CA GLN A 19 -4.83 13.57 15.83
C GLN A 19 -5.76 14.40 14.93
N PHE A 20 -5.34 15.62 14.56
CA PHE A 20 -6.09 16.49 13.65
C PHE A 20 -5.79 16.22 12.18
N ALA A 21 -4.79 15.39 11.88
CA ALA A 21 -4.63 14.87 10.52
C ALA A 21 -5.91 14.15 10.15
N GLU A 22 -6.57 14.61 9.07
CA GLU A 22 -7.78 13.97 8.58
C GLU A 22 -7.52 12.48 8.41
N ALA A 23 -8.43 11.66 8.94
CA ALA A 23 -8.39 10.24 8.65
C ALA A 23 -8.37 10.10 7.13
N THR A 24 -7.27 9.56 6.59
CA THR A 24 -7.16 9.26 5.16
C THR A 24 -8.46 8.58 4.77
N GLN A 25 -9.23 9.17 3.85
CA GLN A 25 -10.47 8.55 3.39
C GLN A 25 -10.12 7.21 2.77
N ARG A 26 -10.22 6.14 3.57
CA ARG A 26 -9.96 4.79 3.12
C ARG A 26 -11.21 4.32 2.41
N LEU A 27 -11.03 3.89 1.17
CA LEU A 27 -12.07 3.17 0.46
C LEU A 27 -12.41 1.89 1.24
N SER A 28 -13.69 1.56 1.29
CA SER A 28 -14.11 0.25 1.80
C SER A 28 -13.56 -0.84 0.89
N GLU A 29 -13.32 -2.02 1.45
CA GLU A 29 -12.86 -3.18 0.68
C GLU A 29 -13.76 -3.47 -0.52
N ARG A 30 -15.08 -3.37 -0.32
CA ARG A 30 -16.07 -3.50 -1.40
C ARG A 30 -15.86 -2.49 -2.52
N ASN A 31 -15.66 -1.22 -2.19
CA ASN A 31 -15.45 -0.18 -3.20
C ASN A 31 -14.13 -0.42 -3.96
N CYS A 32 -13.08 -0.87 -3.27
CA CYS A 32 -11.82 -1.25 -3.92
C CYS A 32 -12.03 -2.38 -4.94
N ILE A 33 -12.77 -3.43 -4.57
CA ILE A 33 -13.09 -4.56 -5.47
C ILE A 33 -13.88 -4.08 -6.69
N GLU A 34 -14.90 -3.24 -6.49
CA GLU A 34 -15.71 -2.71 -7.60
C GLU A 34 -14.89 -1.84 -8.55
N ILE A 35 -13.98 -1.00 -8.03
CA ILE A 35 -13.08 -0.17 -8.85
C ILE A 35 -12.14 -1.06 -9.67
N VAL A 36 -11.48 -2.04 -9.05
CA VAL A 36 -10.58 -2.96 -9.75
C VAL A 36 -11.32 -3.71 -10.86
N ASN A 37 -12.50 -4.25 -10.58
CA ASN A 37 -13.32 -4.94 -11.56
C ASN A 37 -13.73 -4.03 -12.73
N LYS A 38 -14.08 -2.76 -12.47
CA LYS A 38 -14.38 -1.78 -13.52
C LYS A 38 -13.18 -1.52 -14.42
N LEU A 39 -11.99 -1.34 -13.83
CA LEU A 39 -10.75 -1.10 -14.59
C LEU A 39 -10.39 -2.29 -15.49
N ILE A 40 -10.58 -3.52 -14.99
CA ILE A 40 -10.40 -4.75 -15.77
C ILE A 40 -11.40 -4.81 -16.93
N ALA A 41 -12.69 -4.55 -16.66
CA ALA A 41 -13.73 -4.57 -17.68
C ALA A 41 -13.50 -3.52 -18.78
N GLN A 42 -12.92 -2.38 -18.43
CA GLN A 42 -12.53 -1.32 -19.37
C GLN A 42 -11.20 -1.59 -20.08
N LYS A 43 -10.54 -2.73 -19.82
CA LYS A 43 -9.21 -3.09 -20.34
C LYS A 43 -8.13 -2.05 -20.00
N GLN A 44 -8.33 -1.30 -18.92
CA GLN A 44 -7.35 -0.32 -18.43
C GLN A 44 -6.39 -0.92 -17.41
N LEU A 45 -6.71 -2.10 -16.88
CA LEU A 45 -5.88 -2.84 -15.94
C LEU A 45 -5.84 -4.32 -16.33
N GLU A 46 -4.63 -4.83 -16.59
CA GLU A 46 -4.38 -6.25 -16.83
C GLU A 46 -3.82 -6.88 -15.55
N VAL A 47 -4.54 -7.88 -15.05
CA VAL A 47 -4.15 -8.66 -13.87
C VAL A 47 -4.38 -10.13 -14.13
N VAL A 48 -3.54 -10.96 -13.52
CA VAL A 48 -3.75 -12.40 -13.39
C VAL A 48 -4.11 -12.71 -11.96
N HIS A 49 -4.94 -13.71 -11.75
CA HIS A 49 -5.34 -14.18 -10.43
C HIS A 49 -4.51 -15.39 -10.02
N THR A 50 -4.31 -15.54 -8.71
CA THR A 50 -3.79 -16.77 -8.12
C THR A 50 -4.78 -17.93 -8.33
N LEU A 51 -4.30 -19.18 -8.19
CA LEU A 51 -5.12 -20.38 -8.38
C LEU A 51 -6.32 -20.47 -7.43
N ASP A 52 -6.26 -19.79 -6.28
CA ASP A 52 -7.35 -19.68 -5.32
C ASP A 52 -8.25 -18.45 -5.55
N GLY A 53 -7.92 -17.60 -6.53
CA GLY A 53 -8.70 -16.44 -6.95
C GLY A 53 -8.72 -15.27 -5.95
N LYS A 54 -7.91 -15.32 -4.90
CA LYS A 54 -7.95 -14.33 -3.81
C LYS A 54 -7.09 -13.11 -4.06
N GLU A 55 -6.05 -13.27 -4.86
CA GLU A 55 -5.07 -12.22 -5.09
C GLU A 55 -4.97 -11.91 -6.58
N TYR A 56 -4.82 -10.62 -6.87
CA TYR A 56 -4.55 -10.11 -8.21
C TYR A 56 -3.11 -9.64 -8.27
N VAL A 57 -2.40 -10.04 -9.31
CA VAL A 57 -1.04 -9.55 -9.58
C VAL A 57 -0.95 -9.09 -11.03
N THR A 58 -0.20 -8.02 -11.27
CA THR A 58 0.01 -7.55 -12.64
C THR A 58 1.15 -8.35 -13.30
N PRO A 59 1.14 -8.55 -14.63
CA PRO A 59 2.25 -9.21 -15.33
C PRO A 59 3.61 -8.54 -15.11
N ALA A 60 3.61 -7.20 -14.98
CA ALA A 60 4.81 -6.43 -14.69
C ALA A 60 5.36 -6.75 -13.29
N GLN A 61 4.48 -6.90 -12.31
CA GLN A 61 4.86 -7.28 -10.95
C GLN A 61 5.41 -8.71 -10.89
N ILE A 62 4.79 -9.68 -11.59
CA ILE A 62 5.34 -11.05 -11.73
C ILE A 62 6.75 -10.99 -12.31
N SER A 63 6.93 -10.24 -13.40
CA SER A 63 8.23 -10.14 -14.07
C SER A 63 9.31 -9.55 -13.16
N LYS A 64 8.92 -8.62 -12.28
CA LYS A 64 9.80 -8.04 -11.28
C LYS A 64 10.15 -9.08 -10.21
N GLU A 65 9.16 -9.75 -9.63
CA GLU A 65 9.36 -10.78 -8.60
C GLU A 65 10.24 -11.92 -9.11
N MET A 66 10.06 -12.37 -10.35
CA MET A 66 10.93 -13.38 -10.96
C MET A 66 12.39 -12.92 -11.04
N LYS A 67 12.64 -11.67 -11.43
CA LYS A 67 14.00 -11.11 -11.52
C LYS A 67 14.62 -10.93 -10.14
N ASP A 68 13.84 -10.43 -9.19
CA ASP A 68 14.27 -10.23 -7.81
C ASP A 68 14.64 -11.59 -7.18
N GLU A 69 13.81 -12.61 -7.39
CA GLU A 69 14.07 -13.98 -6.89
C GLU A 69 15.32 -14.61 -7.53
N LEU A 70 15.52 -14.44 -8.84
CA LEU A 70 16.74 -14.88 -9.54
C LEU A 70 17.98 -14.18 -8.97
N HIS A 71 17.89 -12.87 -8.75
CA HIS A 71 18.98 -12.07 -8.19
C HIS A 71 19.33 -12.52 -6.76
N ILE A 72 18.33 -12.70 -5.90
CA ILE A 72 18.49 -13.16 -4.51
C ILE A 72 19.13 -14.56 -4.47
N ARG A 73 18.71 -15.47 -5.37
CA ARG A 73 19.21 -16.85 -5.42
C ARG A 73 20.55 -17.00 -6.15
N GLY A 74 21.17 -15.91 -6.59
CA GLY A 74 22.48 -15.93 -7.27
C GLY A 74 22.45 -16.54 -8.69
N GLY A 75 21.27 -16.67 -9.29
CA GLY A 75 21.11 -17.11 -10.68
C GLY A 75 21.33 -15.94 -11.62
N LYS A 76 22.46 -15.96 -12.32
CA LYS A 76 22.75 -15.06 -13.46
C LYS A 76 22.19 -15.63 -14.74
#